data_AF-A0A819U521-F1
#
_entry.id   AF-A0A819U521-F1
#
_cell.length_a   1.000
_cell.length_b   1.000
_cell.length_c   1.000
_cell.angle_alpha   90.00
_cell.angle_beta   90.00
_cell.angle_gamma   90.00
#
_symmetry.space_group_name_H-M   'P 1'
#
loop_
_entity.id
_entity.type
_entity.pdbx_description
1 polymer ?
#
loop_
_entity_poly.entity_id
_entity_poly.type
_entity_poly.pdbx_seq_one_letter_code
_entity_poly.pdbx_strand_id
1 'polypeptide(L)'
;MLTTVLCSRCIRCINHFPVSILQIRSVSTTNETSPSSLEDDNDTNRNISRLTDDVYRQFKGLPPIDVREQYHTRTKLRTLWGKYGRKTGIDPKLCWPTQDEMDEIIDDERVYNMKLSEKLKIVNERREAKQKEFDQIQAKVEKNLKTMPKMIDDYRKRTSERERAKSAEIKVKSDLAEQARDFYGFSVDPDDERMQFMLLQLEEAQKAEDKKARKAAKKLEAHQQLQKLMGMGSTAEGTNEADAAAPVNVDPLAAIPDAKEKETDMKLFAKLVSERSKLAKAASKIAEEQAAVQLKGQKKK
;
A
#
# COMPACT_ATOMS: atom_id res chain seq x y z
N MET A 1 47.20 -14.21 -18.13
CA MET A 1 48.18 -15.16 -17.56
C MET A 1 48.98 -14.43 -16.51
N LEU A 2 48.81 -14.82 -15.24
CA LEU A 2 49.80 -14.78 -14.15
C LEU A 2 49.03 -15.17 -12.88
N THR A 3 48.99 -16.48 -12.67
CA THR A 3 48.53 -17.16 -11.47
C THR A 3 49.61 -17.04 -10.39
N THR A 4 49.29 -16.44 -9.26
CA THR A 4 50.09 -16.57 -8.04
C THR A 4 49.32 -17.39 -7.01
N VAL A 5 49.75 -18.64 -6.93
CA VAL A 5 49.50 -19.61 -5.87
C VAL A 5 50.16 -19.10 -4.59
N LEU A 6 49.39 -18.91 -3.51
CA LEU A 6 49.94 -18.79 -2.16
C LEU A 6 49.08 -19.58 -1.16
N CYS A 7 49.52 -20.82 -0.98
CA CYS A 7 49.78 -21.49 0.29
C CYS A 7 48.63 -21.62 1.31
N SER A 8 47.91 -22.74 1.15
CA SER A 8 47.25 -23.48 2.22
C SER A 8 48.29 -24.15 3.14
N ARG A 9 48.68 -23.51 4.24
CA ARG A 9 49.25 -24.20 5.43
C ARG A 9 49.40 -23.22 6.60
N CYS A 10 48.56 -23.44 7.63
CA CYS A 10 48.80 -23.24 9.07
C CYS A 10 47.51 -22.91 9.83
N ILE A 11 46.52 -23.81 9.75
CA ILE A 11 45.48 -23.97 10.77
C ILE A 11 46.03 -25.00 11.76
N ARG A 12 46.86 -24.53 12.71
CA ARG A 12 47.29 -25.19 13.97
C ARG A 12 48.56 -24.50 14.42
N CYS A 13 48.44 -23.51 15.32
CA CYS A 13 49.47 -23.08 16.29
C CYS A 13 49.00 -21.80 17.01
N ILE A 14 47.93 -21.86 17.81
CA ILE A 14 47.64 -20.83 18.84
C ILE A 14 47.33 -21.44 20.23
N ASN A 15 47.19 -22.77 20.36
CA ASN A 15 46.99 -23.40 21.67
C ASN A 15 48.28 -24.03 22.21
N HIS A 16 49.19 -23.21 22.71
CA HIS A 16 50.20 -23.67 23.67
C HIS A 16 50.75 -22.50 24.51
N PHE A 17 49.90 -21.88 25.33
CA PHE A 17 50.40 -21.12 26.48
C PHE A 17 50.57 -22.11 27.65
N PRO A 18 51.79 -22.42 28.10
CA PRO A 18 51.98 -23.18 29.32
C PRO A 18 51.49 -22.34 30.50
N VAL A 19 50.49 -22.86 31.22
CA VAL A 19 50.04 -22.32 32.51
C VAL A 19 51.18 -22.55 33.50
N SER A 20 52.03 -21.54 33.64
CA SER A 20 52.98 -21.45 34.74
C SER A 20 52.17 -21.39 36.03
N ILE A 21 52.18 -22.50 36.76
CA ILE A 21 51.72 -22.60 38.14
C ILE A 21 52.54 -21.61 38.95
N LEU A 22 52.02 -20.39 39.10
CA LEU A 22 52.50 -19.46 40.10
C LEU A 22 51.94 -19.93 41.43
N GLN A 23 52.83 -20.60 42.15
CA GLN A 23 52.84 -20.83 43.57
C GLN A 23 52.16 -19.68 44.31
N ILE A 24 50.94 -19.94 44.80
CA ILE A 24 50.25 -19.08 45.75
C ILE A 24 51.14 -19.05 46.98
N ARG A 25 51.92 -17.98 47.10
CA ARG A 25 52.64 -17.65 48.32
C ARG A 25 51.57 -17.40 49.37
N SER A 26 51.40 -18.34 50.29
CA SER A 26 50.60 -18.17 51.48
C SER A 26 51.11 -16.94 52.22
N VAL A 27 50.43 -15.82 52.04
CA VAL A 27 50.62 -14.63 52.88
C VAL A 27 50.14 -15.03 54.25
N SER A 28 51.10 -15.36 55.10
CA SER A 28 50.95 -15.50 56.53
C SER A 28 50.18 -14.30 57.06
N THR A 29 49.02 -14.61 57.64
CA THR A 29 48.25 -13.77 58.55
C THR A 29 49.17 -13.21 59.63
N THR A 30 49.62 -11.97 59.43
CA THR A 30 50.10 -11.13 60.53
C THR A 30 48.93 -10.27 60.97
N ASN A 31 48.46 -10.58 62.17
CA ASN A 31 47.85 -9.71 63.16
C ASN A 31 47.44 -8.31 62.70
N GLU A 32 46.14 -8.07 62.83
CA GLU A 32 45.57 -6.93 63.54
C GLU A 32 46.52 -5.74 63.74
N THR A 33 46.41 -4.77 62.85
CA THR A 33 46.58 -3.38 63.24
C THR A 33 45.55 -2.61 62.44
N SER A 34 44.32 -2.54 62.96
CA SER A 34 43.39 -1.48 62.61
C SER A 34 44.06 -0.15 62.95
N PRO A 35 44.51 0.67 61.98
CA PRO A 35 45.22 1.90 62.28
C PRO A 35 44.29 3.00 62.80
N SER A 36 42.97 2.76 62.81
CA SER A 36 41.98 3.83 62.95
C SER A 36 41.77 4.31 64.38
N SER A 37 41.88 3.47 65.41
CA SER A 37 41.43 3.91 66.74
C SER A 37 42.33 4.96 67.39
N LEU A 38 43.65 4.90 67.18
CA LEU A 38 44.59 5.82 67.85
C LEU A 38 44.73 7.19 67.16
N GLU A 39 44.43 7.27 65.85
CA GLU A 39 44.42 8.53 65.10
C GLU A 39 43.06 9.25 65.23
N ASP A 40 41.96 8.51 65.25
CA ASP A 40 40.60 9.06 65.36
C ASP A 40 40.35 9.74 66.74
N ASP A 41 40.91 9.21 67.83
CA ASP A 41 40.76 9.75 69.20
C ASP A 41 41.48 11.10 69.42
N ASN A 42 42.50 11.41 68.62
CA ASN A 42 43.20 12.69 68.71
C ASN A 42 42.50 13.81 67.92
N ASP A 43 41.75 13.46 66.88
CA ASP A 43 41.07 14.44 66.02
C ASP A 43 39.72 14.90 66.61
N THR A 44 39.03 14.06 67.37
CA THR A 44 37.83 14.45 68.13
C THR A 44 38.12 15.56 69.13
N ASN A 45 39.26 15.47 69.85
CA ASN A 45 39.71 16.49 70.79
C ASN A 45 40.15 17.80 70.11
N ARG A 46 40.45 17.78 68.81
CA ARG A 46 40.87 18.96 68.01
C ARG A 46 39.71 19.62 67.26
N ASN A 47 38.49 19.11 67.38
CA ASN A 47 37.33 19.63 66.68
C ASN A 47 36.78 20.92 67.33
N ILE A 48 37.21 22.08 66.81
CA ILE A 48 36.77 23.41 67.28
C ILE A 48 35.38 23.78 66.72
N SER A 49 34.97 23.20 65.59
CA SER A 49 33.77 23.63 64.85
C SER A 49 32.46 23.21 65.53
N ARG A 50 32.52 22.35 66.57
CA ARG A 50 31.36 21.80 67.30
C ARG A 50 30.33 21.12 66.40
N LEU A 51 30.71 20.76 65.17
CA LEU A 51 29.90 19.94 64.28
C LEU A 51 29.74 18.54 64.90
N THR A 52 28.61 17.90 64.61
CA THR A 52 28.43 16.48 64.92
C THR A 52 29.50 15.66 64.18
N ASP A 53 29.92 14.55 64.77
CA ASP A 53 31.04 13.76 64.25
C ASP A 53 30.82 13.32 62.79
N ASP A 54 29.60 12.90 62.47
CA ASP A 54 29.21 12.52 61.10
C ASP A 54 29.37 13.67 60.08
N VAL A 55 28.98 14.89 60.45
CA VAL A 55 29.09 16.06 59.55
C VAL A 55 30.55 16.48 59.42
N TYR A 56 31.32 16.36 60.49
CA TYR A 56 32.76 16.62 60.47
C TYR A 56 33.51 15.61 59.58
N ARG A 57 33.20 14.32 59.68
CA ARG A 57 33.74 13.25 58.83
C ARG A 57 33.36 13.44 57.35
N GLN A 58 32.11 13.85 57.09
CA GLN A 58 31.68 14.17 55.74
C GLN A 58 32.51 15.30 55.12
N PHE A 59 32.79 16.37 55.88
CA PHE A 59 33.67 17.46 55.44
C PHE A 59 35.10 16.99 55.15
N LYS A 60 35.60 16.04 55.95
CA LYS A 60 36.92 15.40 55.76
C LYS A 60 36.96 14.34 54.66
N GLY A 61 35.82 14.01 54.03
CA GLY A 61 35.73 12.95 53.03
C GLY A 61 35.97 11.55 53.61
N LEU A 62 35.70 11.37 54.90
CA LEU A 62 35.77 10.09 55.60
C LEU A 62 34.38 9.43 55.64
N PRO A 63 34.31 8.10 55.72
CA PRO A 63 33.03 7.41 55.86
C PRO A 63 32.37 7.71 57.22
N PRO A 64 31.06 7.51 57.37
CA PRO A 64 30.39 7.54 58.69
C PRO A 64 31.00 6.53 59.67
N ILE A 65 30.86 6.74 60.99
CA ILE A 65 31.43 5.85 62.01
C ILE A 65 30.74 4.47 61.96
N ASP A 66 29.41 4.46 62.08
CA ASP A 66 28.62 3.23 62.18
C ASP A 66 27.95 2.88 60.86
N VAL A 67 28.77 2.64 59.83
CA VAL A 67 28.30 2.38 58.45
C VAL A 67 27.26 1.24 58.39
N ARG A 68 27.41 0.19 59.21
CA ARG A 68 26.51 -0.98 59.19
C ARG A 68 25.23 -0.77 60.01
N GLU A 69 25.29 0.03 61.07
CA GLU A 69 24.15 0.31 61.95
C GLU A 69 23.26 1.42 61.39
N GLN A 70 23.86 2.42 60.73
CA GLN A 70 23.11 3.50 60.08
C GLN A 70 22.49 3.08 58.74
N TYR A 71 23.07 2.09 58.04
CA TYR A 71 22.65 1.69 56.70
C TYR A 71 22.40 0.19 56.59
N HIS A 72 21.13 -0.21 56.76
CA HIS A 72 20.74 -1.63 56.68
C HIS A 72 20.51 -2.13 55.25
N THR A 73 20.35 -1.24 54.26
CA THR A 73 20.03 -1.64 52.88
C THR A 73 21.28 -1.79 52.03
N ARG A 74 21.34 -2.89 51.27
CA ARG A 74 22.47 -3.23 50.40
C ARG A 74 22.79 -2.14 49.37
N THR A 75 21.76 -1.46 48.84
CA THR A 75 21.90 -0.35 47.89
C THR A 75 22.63 0.86 48.50
N LYS A 76 22.32 1.21 49.76
CA LYS A 76 23.00 2.31 50.46
C LYS A 76 24.45 1.95 50.76
N LEU A 77 24.71 0.71 51.18
CA LEU A 77 26.07 0.20 51.39
C LEU A 77 26.91 0.21 50.10
N ARG A 78 26.34 -0.20 48.96
CA ARG A 78 26.99 -0.12 47.64
C ARG A 78 27.32 1.34 47.27
N THR A 79 26.42 2.26 47.56
CA THR A 79 26.61 3.70 47.29
C THR A 79 27.75 4.28 48.15
N LEU A 80 27.81 3.91 49.42
CA LEU A 80 28.88 4.33 50.33
C LEU A 80 30.23 3.76 49.93
N TRP A 81 30.27 2.48 49.54
CA TRP A 81 31.48 1.86 49.00
C TRP A 81 31.94 2.57 47.71
N GLY A 82 31.02 2.96 46.82
CA GLY A 82 31.36 3.75 45.64
C GLY A 82 31.95 5.14 45.95
N LYS A 83 31.54 5.77 47.06
CA LYS A 83 32.00 7.12 47.46
C LYS A 83 33.33 7.11 48.21
N TYR A 84 33.48 6.20 49.18
CA TYR A 84 34.61 6.20 50.12
C TYR A 84 35.55 5.00 49.91
N GLY A 85 35.18 4.05 49.06
CA GLY A 85 35.98 2.88 48.73
C GLY A 85 36.25 1.99 49.93
N ARG A 86 37.49 1.48 49.99
CA ARG A 86 37.95 0.54 51.03
C ARG A 86 37.96 1.13 52.44
N LYS A 87 37.95 2.46 52.58
CA LYS A 87 37.92 3.14 53.89
C LYS A 87 36.67 2.81 54.70
N THR A 88 35.59 2.41 54.04
CA THR A 88 34.30 2.05 54.67
C THR A 88 34.33 0.74 55.45
N GLY A 89 35.33 -0.13 55.24
CA GLY A 89 35.33 -1.48 55.80
C GLY A 89 34.21 -2.38 55.28
N ILE A 90 33.46 -1.98 54.25
CA ILE A 90 32.43 -2.82 53.61
C ILE A 90 33.11 -3.84 52.68
N ASP A 91 32.68 -5.10 52.77
CA ASP A 91 33.12 -6.16 51.86
C ASP A 91 32.72 -5.84 50.40
N PRO A 92 33.68 -5.79 49.45
CA PRO A 92 33.40 -5.52 48.04
C PRO A 92 32.44 -6.53 47.40
N LYS A 93 32.34 -7.75 47.94
CA LYS A 93 31.41 -8.79 47.48
C LYS A 93 29.95 -8.33 47.51
N LEU A 94 29.60 -7.45 48.46
CA LEU A 94 28.25 -6.90 48.60
C LEU A 94 27.83 -6.03 47.41
N CYS A 95 28.80 -5.50 46.66
CA CYS A 95 28.54 -4.66 45.49
C CYS A 95 28.01 -5.46 44.30
N TRP A 96 28.29 -6.76 44.25
CA TRP A 96 27.75 -7.65 43.24
C TRP A 96 26.32 -8.09 43.62
N PRO A 97 25.42 -8.26 42.63
CA PRO A 97 24.10 -8.84 42.86
C PRO A 97 24.21 -10.26 43.44
N THR A 98 23.17 -10.67 44.17
CA THR A 98 23.05 -12.06 44.63
C THR A 98 22.69 -12.99 43.48
N GLN A 99 22.77 -14.30 43.69
CA GLN A 99 22.42 -15.27 42.66
C GLN A 99 20.95 -15.13 42.22
N ASP A 100 20.04 -14.94 43.17
CA ASP A 100 18.61 -14.74 42.88
C ASP A 100 18.38 -13.48 42.02
N GLU A 101 19.04 -12.37 42.35
CA GLU A 101 18.95 -11.13 41.56
C GLU A 101 19.61 -11.25 40.19
N MET A 102 20.67 -12.06 40.07
CA MET A 102 21.28 -12.36 38.78
C MET A 102 20.32 -13.13 37.88
N ASP A 103 19.60 -14.11 38.44
CA ASP A 103 18.61 -14.89 37.70
C ASP A 103 17.44 -13.99 37.25
N GLU A 104 16.97 -13.08 38.11
CA GLU A 104 15.97 -12.06 37.75
C GLU A 104 16.45 -11.16 36.60
N ILE A 105 17.68 -10.64 36.67
CA ILE A 105 18.27 -9.80 35.60
C ILE A 105 18.37 -10.59 34.29
N ILE A 106 18.79 -11.86 34.34
CA ILE A 106 18.91 -12.72 33.16
C ILE A 106 17.54 -12.99 32.54
N ASP A 107 16.52 -13.22 33.35
CA ASP A 107 15.16 -13.47 32.87
C ASP A 107 14.52 -12.19 32.30
N ASP A 108 14.73 -11.03 32.93
CA ASP A 108 14.34 -9.74 32.37
C ASP A 108 15.02 -9.48 31.02
N GLU A 109 16.33 -9.73 30.91
CA GLU A 109 17.04 -9.60 29.65
C GLU A 109 16.48 -10.54 28.58
N ARG A 110 16.14 -11.78 28.93
CA ARG A 110 15.53 -12.72 27.97
C ARG A 110 14.14 -12.29 27.51
N VAL A 111 13.34 -11.71 28.40
CA VAL A 111 11.97 -11.28 28.11
C VAL A 111 11.96 -10.00 27.28
N TYR A 112 12.74 -9.00 27.66
CA TYR A 112 12.71 -7.68 27.03
C TYR A 112 13.70 -7.53 25.87
N ASN A 113 14.84 -8.23 25.91
CA ASN A 113 15.88 -8.12 24.90
C ASN A 113 15.97 -9.36 24.02
N MET A 114 15.43 -9.24 22.81
CA MET A 114 15.60 -10.26 21.78
C MET A 114 17.07 -10.41 21.36
N LYS A 115 17.45 -11.63 20.95
CA LYS A 115 18.77 -11.92 20.42
C LYS A 115 19.00 -11.18 19.10
N LEU A 116 20.25 -10.78 18.84
CA LEU A 116 20.59 -10.07 17.61
C LEU A 116 20.21 -10.84 16.34
N SER A 117 20.39 -12.16 16.35
CA SER A 117 20.02 -13.03 15.23
C SER A 117 18.52 -12.99 14.91
N GLU A 118 17.66 -12.91 15.92
CA GLU A 118 16.21 -12.80 15.76
C GLU A 118 15.82 -11.43 15.20
N LYS A 119 16.45 -10.36 15.71
CA LYS A 119 16.24 -9.00 15.18
C LYS A 119 16.59 -8.92 13.70
N LEU A 120 17.70 -9.53 13.28
CA LEU A 120 18.12 -9.56 11.88
C LEU A 120 17.12 -10.33 11.00
N LYS A 121 16.58 -11.46 11.48
CA LYS A 121 15.54 -12.22 10.76
C LYS A 121 14.29 -11.36 10.53
N ILE A 122 13.80 -10.70 11.58
CA ILE A 122 12.63 -9.81 11.48
C ILE A 122 12.87 -8.67 10.49
N VAL A 123 14.05 -8.06 10.51
CA VAL A 123 14.40 -6.98 9.58
C VAL A 123 14.43 -7.49 8.13
N ASN A 124 14.99 -8.68 7.90
CA ASN A 124 15.05 -9.29 6.58
C ASN A 124 13.66 -9.66 6.07
N GLU A 125 12.83 -10.32 6.88
CA GLU A 125 11.44 -10.65 6.55
C GLU A 125 10.63 -9.39 6.21
N ARG A 126 10.79 -8.33 7.00
CA ARG A 126 10.13 -7.04 6.73
C ARG A 126 10.60 -6.40 5.43
N ARG A 127 11.89 -6.53 5.10
CA ARG A 127 12.45 -6.02 3.83
C ARG A 127 11.89 -6.81 2.65
N GLU A 128 11.85 -8.13 2.74
CA GLU A 128 11.29 -8.99 1.70
C GLU A 128 9.79 -8.77 1.49
N ALA A 129 9.02 -8.60 2.56
CA ALA A 129 7.59 -8.29 2.46
C ALA A 129 7.35 -6.97 1.73
N LYS A 130 8.09 -5.92 2.11
CA LYS A 130 8.02 -4.61 1.42
C LYS A 130 8.43 -4.70 -0.04
N GLN A 131 9.47 -5.47 -0.36
CA GLN A 131 9.91 -5.66 -1.73
C GLN A 131 8.81 -6.35 -2.56
N LYS A 132 8.20 -7.41 -2.02
CA LYS A 132 7.08 -8.11 -2.68
C LYS A 132 5.89 -7.19 -2.91
N GLU A 133 5.53 -6.33 -1.95
CA GLU A 133 4.47 -5.34 -2.12
C GLU A 133 4.79 -4.36 -3.25
N PHE A 134 6.02 -3.85 -3.28
CA PHE A 134 6.47 -2.93 -4.31
C PHE A 134 6.43 -3.59 -5.70
N ASP A 135 6.96 -4.81 -5.83
CA ASP A 135 6.95 -5.57 -7.08
C ASP A 135 5.52 -5.84 -7.57
N GLN A 136 4.58 -6.14 -6.66
CA GLN A 136 3.16 -6.30 -7.00
C GLN A 136 2.53 -5.00 -7.50
N ILE A 137 2.86 -3.86 -6.89
CA ILE A 137 2.38 -2.54 -7.33
C ILE A 137 2.95 -2.24 -8.72
N GLN A 138 4.24 -2.44 -8.94
CA GLN A 138 4.87 -2.24 -10.24
C GLN A 138 4.22 -3.11 -11.32
N ALA A 139 4.02 -4.41 -11.05
CA ALA A 139 3.37 -5.31 -12.00
C ALA A 139 1.93 -4.89 -12.33
N LYS A 140 1.18 -4.33 -11.36
CA LYS A 140 -0.16 -3.77 -11.60
C LYS A 140 -0.10 -2.51 -12.46
N VAL A 141 0.82 -1.60 -12.16
CA VAL A 141 1.02 -0.36 -12.93
C VAL A 141 1.40 -0.68 -14.37
N GLU A 142 2.31 -1.61 -14.60
CA GLU A 142 2.71 -2.05 -15.94
C GLU A 142 1.55 -2.64 -16.75
N LYS A 143 0.70 -3.48 -16.12
CA LYS A 143 -0.50 -4.02 -16.77
C LYS A 143 -1.46 -2.89 -17.16
N ASN A 144 -1.68 -1.94 -16.25
CA ASN A 144 -2.54 -0.80 -16.53
C ASN A 144 -1.97 0.05 -17.67
N LEU A 145 -0.67 0.37 -17.65
CA LEU A 145 0.01 1.14 -18.70
C LEU A 145 -0.11 0.46 -20.08
N LYS A 146 -0.07 -0.88 -20.15
CA LYS A 146 -0.31 -1.63 -21.40
C LYS A 146 -1.75 -1.48 -21.91
N THR A 147 -2.73 -1.38 -21.02
CA THR A 147 -4.15 -1.20 -21.39
C THR A 147 -4.55 0.26 -21.66
N MET A 148 -3.81 1.21 -21.10
CA MET A 148 -4.08 2.65 -21.23
C MET A 148 -4.26 3.15 -22.68
N PRO A 149 -3.38 2.83 -23.66
CA PRO A 149 -3.53 3.38 -25.02
C PRO A 149 -4.86 3.01 -25.66
N LYS A 150 -5.30 1.75 -25.51
CA LYS A 150 -6.61 1.31 -26.02
C LYS A 150 -7.77 2.10 -25.39
N MET A 151 -7.72 2.30 -24.07
CA MET A 151 -8.75 3.07 -23.37
C MET A 151 -8.78 4.54 -23.80
N ILE A 152 -7.62 5.13 -24.08
CA ILE A 152 -7.52 6.51 -24.60
C ILE A 152 -8.17 6.60 -25.99
N ASP A 153 -7.89 5.64 -26.87
CA ASP A 153 -8.45 5.62 -28.22
C ASP A 153 -9.98 5.44 -28.18
N ASP A 154 -10.48 4.53 -27.35
CA ASP A 154 -11.92 4.32 -27.18
C ASP A 154 -12.60 5.55 -26.59
N TYR A 155 -11.96 6.23 -25.63
CA TYR A 155 -12.47 7.48 -25.07
C TYR A 155 -12.53 8.59 -26.14
N ARG A 156 -11.48 8.73 -26.95
CA ARG A 156 -11.42 9.70 -28.05
C ARG A 156 -12.50 9.43 -29.10
N LYS A 157 -12.69 8.16 -29.49
CA LYS A 157 -13.77 7.75 -30.42
C LYS A 157 -15.14 8.15 -29.87
N ARG A 158 -15.47 7.74 -28.64
CA ARG A 158 -16.76 8.08 -28.00
C ARG A 158 -16.99 9.59 -27.88
N THR A 159 -15.93 10.34 -27.59
CA THR A 159 -16.00 11.80 -27.50
C THR A 159 -16.27 12.41 -28.88
N SER A 160 -15.55 11.96 -29.89
CA SER A 160 -15.74 12.44 -31.28
C SER A 160 -17.12 12.09 -31.84
N GLU A 161 -17.65 10.89 -31.55
CA GLU A 161 -18.99 10.48 -31.95
C GLU A 161 -20.06 11.33 -31.28
N ARG A 162 -19.90 11.61 -29.98
CA ARG A 162 -20.79 12.50 -29.23
C ARG A 162 -20.77 13.92 -29.77
N GLU A 163 -19.60 14.45 -30.13
CA GLU A 163 -19.48 15.77 -30.73
C GLU A 163 -20.11 15.82 -32.12
N ARG A 164 -19.89 14.79 -32.95
CA ARG A 164 -20.54 14.68 -34.26
C ARG A 164 -22.06 14.60 -34.14
N ALA A 165 -22.58 13.77 -33.23
CA ALA A 165 -24.02 13.67 -32.99
C ALA A 165 -24.62 15.01 -32.55
N LYS A 166 -23.99 15.69 -31.57
CA LYS A 166 -24.41 17.03 -31.15
C LYS A 166 -24.38 18.05 -32.30
N SER A 167 -23.32 18.04 -33.11
CA SER A 167 -23.22 18.94 -34.26
C SER A 167 -24.28 18.66 -35.32
N ALA A 168 -24.62 17.40 -35.54
CA ALA A 168 -25.69 17.00 -36.46
C ALA A 168 -27.06 17.41 -35.92
N GLU A 169 -27.32 17.22 -34.63
CA GLU A 169 -28.56 17.67 -33.98
C GLU A 169 -28.72 19.19 -34.05
N ILE A 170 -27.64 19.96 -33.84
CA ILE A 170 -27.67 21.42 -33.97
C ILE A 170 -27.98 21.82 -35.41
N LYS A 171 -27.38 21.16 -36.40
CA LYS A 171 -27.65 21.42 -37.83
C LYS A 171 -29.09 21.11 -38.20
N VAL A 172 -29.61 19.94 -37.81
CA VAL A 172 -31.01 19.57 -38.08
C VAL A 172 -31.98 20.58 -37.44
N LYS A 173 -31.67 21.05 -36.22
CA LYS A 173 -32.47 22.11 -35.56
C LYS A 173 -32.36 23.45 -36.26
N SER A 174 -31.17 23.85 -36.75
CA SER A 174 -31.01 25.10 -37.50
C SER A 174 -31.75 25.05 -38.84
N ASP A 175 -31.61 23.95 -39.58
CA ASP A 175 -32.26 23.76 -40.88
C ASP A 175 -33.79 23.78 -40.72
N LEU A 176 -34.31 23.17 -39.64
CA LEU A 176 -35.74 23.20 -39.32
C LEU A 176 -36.21 24.61 -38.93
N ALA A 177 -35.42 25.35 -38.16
CA ALA A 177 -35.74 26.73 -37.79
C ALA A 177 -35.74 27.67 -39.00
N GLU A 178 -34.85 27.45 -39.97
CA GLU A 178 -34.83 28.17 -41.25
C GLU A 178 -36.08 27.86 -42.09
N GLN A 179 -36.45 26.59 -42.24
CA GLN A 179 -37.69 26.20 -42.93
C GLN A 179 -38.95 26.80 -42.28
N ALA A 180 -39.01 26.82 -40.94
CA ALA A 180 -40.09 27.46 -40.20
C ALA A 180 -40.13 28.97 -40.48
N ARG A 181 -38.96 29.62 -40.56
CA ARG A 181 -38.87 31.04 -40.88
C ARG A 181 -39.36 31.35 -42.28
N ASP A 182 -39.09 30.49 -43.26
CA ASP A 182 -39.58 30.66 -44.63
C ASP A 182 -41.11 30.49 -44.74
N PHE A 183 -41.69 29.56 -43.98
CA PHE A 183 -43.13 29.31 -43.99
C PHE A 183 -43.93 30.40 -43.26
N TYR A 184 -43.46 30.85 -42.09
CA TYR A 184 -44.18 31.81 -41.25
C TYR A 184 -43.73 33.27 -41.42
N GLY A 185 -42.53 33.52 -41.95
CA GLY A 185 -41.96 34.85 -42.14
C GLY A 185 -41.31 35.48 -40.89
N PHE A 186 -41.31 34.80 -39.75
CA PHE A 186 -40.67 35.22 -38.49
C PHE A 186 -40.01 34.03 -37.77
N SER A 187 -39.14 34.29 -36.79
CA SER A 187 -38.46 33.23 -36.03
C SER A 187 -39.40 32.57 -35.03
N VAL A 188 -39.53 31.24 -35.10
CA VAL A 188 -40.38 30.41 -34.23
C VAL A 188 -39.49 29.48 -33.39
N ASP A 189 -39.80 29.35 -32.10
CA ASP A 189 -39.07 28.48 -31.18
C ASP A 189 -39.43 27.00 -31.38
N PRO A 190 -38.48 26.07 -31.15
CA PRO A 190 -38.68 24.64 -31.43
C PRO A 190 -39.76 23.93 -30.60
N ASP A 191 -40.11 24.48 -29.43
CA ASP A 191 -41.09 23.89 -28.53
C ASP A 191 -42.52 24.43 -28.77
N ASP A 192 -42.70 25.38 -29.70
CA ASP A 192 -43.99 26.02 -29.98
C ASP A 192 -44.94 25.09 -30.80
N GLU A 193 -46.24 25.17 -30.53
CA GLU A 193 -47.30 24.38 -31.18
C GLU A 193 -47.32 24.59 -32.69
N ARG A 194 -46.91 25.78 -33.14
CA ARG A 194 -46.82 26.15 -34.56
C ARG A 194 -45.79 25.31 -35.31
N MET A 195 -44.65 25.04 -34.70
CA MET A 195 -43.62 24.21 -35.33
C MET A 195 -44.08 22.75 -35.47
N GLN A 196 -44.80 22.25 -34.46
CA GLN A 196 -45.38 20.91 -34.49
C GLN A 196 -46.39 20.77 -35.64
N PHE A 197 -47.22 21.79 -35.88
CA PHE A 197 -48.16 21.79 -37.01
C PHE A 197 -47.45 21.75 -38.37
N MET A 198 -46.39 22.55 -38.56
CA MET A 198 -45.58 22.50 -39.78
C MET A 198 -44.92 21.12 -39.98
N LEU A 199 -44.39 20.51 -38.92
CA LEU A 199 -43.79 19.17 -38.98
C LEU A 199 -44.81 18.12 -39.45
N LEU A 200 -46.05 18.18 -38.95
CA LEU A 200 -47.12 17.31 -39.41
C LEU A 200 -47.42 17.48 -40.91
N GLN A 201 -47.45 18.73 -41.41
CA GLN A 201 -47.63 18.99 -42.84
C GLN A 201 -46.47 18.48 -43.70
N LEU A 202 -45.22 18.67 -43.25
CA LEU A 202 -44.04 18.15 -43.94
C LEU A 202 -44.03 16.62 -43.97
N GLU A 203 -44.40 15.96 -42.86
CA GLU A 203 -44.53 14.50 -42.82
C GLU A 203 -45.62 13.97 -43.77
N GLU A 204 -46.77 14.64 -43.84
CA GLU A 204 -47.85 14.25 -44.76
C GLU A 204 -47.44 14.42 -46.23
N ALA A 205 -46.74 15.51 -46.55
CA ALA A 205 -46.17 15.76 -47.87
C ALA A 205 -45.14 14.70 -48.24
N GLN A 206 -44.18 14.40 -47.35
CA GLN A 206 -43.18 13.34 -47.56
C GLN A 206 -43.82 11.96 -47.72
N LYS A 207 -44.79 11.60 -46.86
CA LYS A 207 -45.53 10.33 -46.99
C LYS A 207 -46.28 10.24 -48.32
N ALA A 208 -46.80 11.36 -48.84
CA ALA A 208 -47.46 11.40 -50.14
C ALA A 208 -46.45 11.26 -51.30
N GLU A 209 -45.28 11.89 -51.20
CA GLU A 209 -44.18 11.77 -52.15
C GLU A 209 -43.58 10.36 -52.17
N ASP A 210 -43.32 9.75 -51.02
CA ASP A 210 -42.85 8.37 -50.92
C ASP A 210 -43.84 7.38 -51.51
N LYS A 211 -45.14 7.58 -51.28
CA LYS A 211 -46.20 6.78 -51.91
C LYS A 211 -46.19 6.94 -53.44
N LYS A 212 -45.92 8.14 -53.96
CA LYS A 212 -45.82 8.40 -55.41
C LYS A 212 -44.53 7.82 -55.99
N ALA A 213 -43.39 8.01 -55.33
CA ALA A 213 -42.09 7.46 -55.71
C ALA A 213 -42.11 5.93 -55.70
N ARG A 214 -42.70 5.31 -54.68
CA ARG A 214 -42.87 3.84 -54.62
C ARG A 214 -43.78 3.31 -55.73
N LYS A 215 -44.83 4.06 -56.12
CA LYS A 215 -45.68 3.71 -57.27
C LYS A 215 -44.94 3.90 -58.60
N ALA A 216 -44.12 4.93 -58.73
CA ALA A 216 -43.31 5.20 -59.92
C ALA A 216 -42.20 4.16 -60.09
N ALA A 217 -41.48 3.80 -59.01
CA ALA A 217 -40.46 2.76 -59.01
C ALA A 217 -41.05 1.40 -59.46
N LYS A 218 -42.22 1.02 -58.91
CA LYS A 218 -42.94 -0.20 -59.35
C LYS A 218 -43.33 -0.18 -60.83
N LYS A 219 -43.72 0.99 -61.37
CA LYS A 219 -44.05 1.14 -62.80
C LYS A 219 -42.79 1.07 -63.67
N LEU A 220 -41.68 1.65 -63.21
CA LEU A 220 -40.39 1.59 -63.91
C LEU A 220 -39.84 0.17 -63.93
N GLU A 221 -39.91 -0.54 -62.80
CA GLU A 221 -39.55 -1.97 -62.68
C GLU A 221 -40.41 -2.84 -63.60
N ALA A 222 -41.73 -2.62 -63.64
CA ALA A 222 -42.63 -3.33 -64.55
C ALA A 222 -42.33 -3.03 -66.03
N HIS A 223 -41.99 -1.78 -66.37
CA HIS A 223 -41.59 -1.40 -67.74
C HIS A 223 -40.25 -2.02 -68.14
N GLN A 224 -39.28 -2.08 -67.22
CA GLN A 224 -37.99 -2.75 -67.44
C GLN A 224 -38.17 -4.27 -67.60
N GLN A 225 -39.09 -4.89 -66.87
CA GLN A 225 -39.43 -6.31 -67.04
C GLN A 225 -40.10 -6.58 -68.40
N LEU A 226 -40.99 -5.70 -68.86
CA LEU A 226 -41.61 -5.81 -70.19
C LEU A 226 -40.61 -5.58 -71.34
N GLN A 227 -39.70 -4.59 -71.22
CA GLN A 227 -38.62 -4.40 -72.18
C GLN A 227 -37.67 -5.59 -72.25
N LYS A 228 -37.35 -6.25 -71.13
CA LYS A 228 -36.57 -7.49 -71.13
C LYS A 228 -37.28 -8.65 -71.85
N LEU A 229 -38.62 -8.72 -71.76
CA LEU A 229 -39.40 -9.73 -72.47
C LEU A 229 -39.56 -9.42 -73.96
N MET A 230 -39.64 -8.14 -74.36
CA MET A 230 -39.74 -7.73 -75.77
C MET A 230 -38.37 -7.69 -76.48
N GLY A 231 -37.28 -7.47 -75.74
CA GLY A 231 -35.91 -7.48 -76.26
C GLY A 231 -35.35 -8.87 -76.55
N MET A 232 -36.08 -9.94 -76.22
CA MET A 232 -35.70 -11.33 -76.52
C MET A 232 -36.17 -11.79 -77.92
N GLY A 233 -36.51 -10.85 -78.81
CA GLY A 233 -37.10 -11.10 -80.13
C GLY A 233 -36.38 -10.51 -81.35
N SER A 234 -35.21 -9.88 -81.23
CA SER A 234 -34.46 -9.43 -82.42
C SER A 234 -32.95 -9.31 -82.20
N THR A 235 -32.23 -9.96 -83.12
CA THR A 235 -30.79 -9.93 -83.44
C THR A 235 -29.78 -10.55 -82.48
N ALA A 236 -29.31 -11.72 -82.89
CA ALA A 236 -27.91 -12.13 -82.79
C ALA A 236 -27.01 -11.18 -83.61
N GLU A 237 -25.90 -10.75 -83.03
CA GLU A 237 -24.53 -10.67 -83.57
C GLU A 237 -23.64 -9.96 -82.55
N GLY A 238 -22.44 -10.51 -82.30
CA GLY A 238 -21.62 -10.24 -81.12
C GLY A 238 -20.55 -9.15 -81.28
N THR A 239 -19.79 -8.92 -80.20
CA THR A 239 -18.35 -8.62 -80.19
C THR A 239 -17.82 -8.69 -78.75
N ASN A 240 -16.58 -9.16 -78.64
CA ASN A 240 -15.75 -9.31 -77.44
C ASN A 240 -15.44 -7.95 -76.78
N GLU A 241 -15.29 -7.94 -75.46
CA GLU A 241 -14.13 -7.35 -74.77
C GLU A 241 -14.18 -7.68 -73.27
N ALA A 242 -13.21 -8.46 -72.83
CA ALA A 242 -12.93 -8.74 -71.44
C ALA A 242 -11.78 -7.82 -71.03
N ASP A 243 -12.09 -6.74 -70.32
CA ASP A 243 -11.11 -5.97 -69.55
C ASP A 243 -11.45 -6.07 -68.06
N ALA A 244 -10.45 -6.53 -67.33
CA ALA A 244 -10.45 -6.70 -65.90
C ALA A 244 -10.36 -5.33 -65.20
N ALA A 245 -11.42 -4.96 -64.49
CA ALA A 245 -11.38 -3.97 -63.43
C ALA A 245 -12.04 -4.56 -62.18
N ALA A 246 -11.20 -4.86 -61.18
CA ALA A 246 -11.59 -5.42 -59.90
C ALA A 246 -12.57 -4.50 -59.15
N PRO A 247 -13.73 -5.00 -58.68
CA PRO A 247 -14.53 -4.29 -57.69
C PRO A 247 -13.86 -4.37 -56.32
N VAL A 248 -13.67 -3.21 -55.72
CA VAL A 248 -13.30 -3.02 -54.33
C VAL A 248 -14.32 -3.74 -53.45
N ASN A 249 -13.88 -4.82 -52.82
CA ASN A 249 -14.62 -5.54 -51.80
C ASN A 249 -14.62 -4.67 -50.53
N VAL A 250 -15.74 -4.03 -50.22
CA VAL A 250 -15.95 -3.39 -48.92
C VAL A 250 -16.64 -4.43 -48.04
N ASP A 251 -15.86 -5.10 -47.21
CA ASP A 251 -16.37 -6.05 -46.23
C ASP A 251 -17.36 -5.36 -45.28
N PRO A 252 -18.51 -6.00 -44.98
CA PRO A 252 -19.54 -5.42 -44.15
C PRO A 252 -19.14 -5.46 -42.67
N LEU A 253 -19.37 -4.34 -42.01
CA LEU A 253 -19.99 -4.24 -40.69
C LEU A 253 -19.44 -5.18 -39.60
N ALA A 254 -18.52 -4.61 -38.82
CA ALA A 254 -18.38 -4.80 -37.37
C ALA A 254 -19.09 -6.01 -36.77
N ALA A 255 -18.29 -7.02 -36.41
CA ALA A 255 -18.65 -8.11 -35.54
C ALA A 255 -19.41 -7.59 -34.30
N ILE A 256 -20.70 -7.92 -34.25
CA ILE A 256 -21.50 -7.84 -33.04
C ILE A 256 -20.93 -8.91 -32.10
N PRO A 257 -20.49 -8.56 -30.86
CA PRO A 257 -19.95 -9.56 -29.95
C PRO A 257 -21.02 -10.61 -29.65
N ASP A 258 -20.63 -11.87 -29.88
CA ASP A 258 -21.46 -13.06 -29.77
C ASP A 258 -22.21 -13.07 -28.43
N ALA A 259 -23.51 -13.42 -28.47
CA ALA A 259 -24.40 -13.44 -27.31
C ALA A 259 -23.87 -14.25 -26.10
N LYS A 260 -22.90 -15.14 -26.33
CA LYS A 260 -22.24 -15.95 -25.28
C LYS A 260 -21.32 -15.13 -24.36
N GLU A 261 -20.66 -14.09 -24.87
CA GLU A 261 -19.77 -13.23 -24.04
C GLU A 261 -20.58 -12.34 -23.10
N LYS A 262 -21.75 -11.87 -23.55
CA LYS A 262 -22.68 -11.09 -22.71
C LYS A 262 -23.28 -11.93 -21.58
N GLU A 263 -23.49 -13.23 -21.80
CA GLU A 263 -24.00 -14.14 -20.78
C GLU A 263 -22.96 -14.42 -19.68
N THR A 264 -21.66 -14.51 -20.05
CA THR A 264 -20.57 -14.66 -19.08
C THR A 264 -20.37 -13.41 -18.23
N ASP A 265 -20.50 -12.22 -18.82
CA ASP A 265 -20.36 -10.94 -18.12
C ASP A 265 -21.51 -10.70 -17.12
N MET A 266 -22.74 -11.06 -17.48
CA MET A 266 -23.88 -10.98 -16.55
C MET A 266 -23.73 -11.94 -15.36
N LYS A 267 -23.25 -13.16 -15.58
CA LYS A 267 -23.00 -14.13 -14.50
C LYS A 267 -21.88 -13.65 -13.57
N LEU A 268 -20.83 -13.05 -14.13
CA LEU A 268 -19.74 -12.47 -13.35
C LEU A 268 -20.21 -11.26 -12.52
N PHE A 269 -21.06 -10.40 -13.09
CA PHE A 269 -21.67 -9.28 -12.39
C PHE A 269 -22.57 -9.74 -11.23
N ALA A 270 -23.42 -10.75 -11.45
CA ALA A 270 -24.26 -11.33 -10.41
C ALA A 270 -23.44 -11.92 -9.24
N LYS A 271 -22.31 -12.57 -9.55
CA LYS A 271 -21.38 -13.12 -8.55
C LYS A 271 -20.72 -12.01 -7.73
N LEU A 272 -20.28 -10.93 -8.37
CA LEU A 272 -19.70 -9.75 -7.70
C LEU A 272 -20.69 -9.04 -6.79
N VAL A 273 -21.95 -8.90 -7.21
CA VAL A 273 -23.02 -8.31 -6.38
C VAL A 273 -23.30 -9.20 -5.16
N SER A 274 -23.33 -10.52 -5.33
CA SER A 274 -23.48 -11.47 -4.23
C SER A 274 -22.31 -11.36 -3.23
N GLU A 275 -21.07 -11.32 -3.70
CA GLU A 275 -19.89 -11.17 -2.85
C GLU A 275 -19.86 -9.83 -2.10
N ARG A 276 -20.22 -8.72 -2.77
CA ARG A 276 -20.35 -7.41 -2.12
C ARG A 276 -21.39 -7.44 -1.00
N SER A 277 -22.54 -8.10 -1.21
CA SER A 277 -23.58 -8.22 -0.18
C SER A 277 -23.10 -9.02 1.04
N LYS A 278 -22.27 -10.05 0.83
CA LYS A 278 -21.67 -10.86 1.92
C LYS A 278 -20.64 -10.05 2.69
N LEU A 279 -19.79 -9.30 2.00
CA LEU A 279 -18.81 -8.42 2.64
C LEU A 279 -19.48 -7.30 3.44
N ALA A 280 -20.57 -6.71 2.94
CA ALA A 280 -21.33 -5.71 3.66
C ALA A 280 -21.92 -6.26 4.97
N LYS A 281 -22.48 -7.48 4.95
CA LYS A 281 -22.98 -8.17 6.16
C LYS A 281 -21.86 -8.53 7.15
N ALA A 282 -20.68 -8.89 6.66
CA ALA A 282 -19.53 -9.14 7.52
C ALA A 282 -19.03 -7.84 8.19
N ALA A 283 -19.00 -6.74 7.44
CA ALA A 283 -18.60 -5.43 7.97
C ALA A 283 -19.57 -4.91 9.04
N SER A 284 -20.89 -5.07 8.85
CA SER A 284 -21.87 -4.67 9.86
C SER A 284 -21.71 -5.46 11.16
N LYS A 285 -21.44 -6.77 11.07
CA LYS A 285 -21.19 -7.62 12.24
C LYS A 285 -19.93 -7.21 13.01
N ILE A 286 -18.85 -6.87 12.29
CA ILE A 286 -17.61 -6.36 12.91
C ILE A 286 -17.88 -5.02 13.62
N ALA A 287 -18.69 -4.13 13.01
CA ALA A 287 -19.05 -2.85 13.61
C ALA A 287 -19.88 -3.04 14.90
N GLU A 288 -20.82 -3.98 14.92
CA GLU A 288 -21.60 -4.34 16.12
C GLU A 288 -20.69 -4.90 17.24
N GLU A 289 -19.75 -5.77 16.91
CA GLU A 289 -18.78 -6.31 17.87
C GLU A 289 -17.87 -5.21 18.45
N GLN A 290 -17.39 -4.29 17.61
CA GLN A 290 -16.60 -3.14 18.05
C GLN A 290 -17.41 -2.20 18.96
N ALA A 291 -18.68 -1.93 18.64
CA ALA A 291 -19.56 -1.15 19.48
C ALA A 291 -19.82 -1.82 20.85
N ALA A 292 -19.98 -3.14 20.87
CA ALA A 292 -20.15 -3.90 22.12
C ALA A 292 -18.89 -3.85 23.00
N VAL A 293 -17.69 -3.87 22.41
CA VAL A 293 -16.42 -3.71 23.14
C VAL A 293 -16.30 -2.32 23.76
N GLN A 294 -16.66 -1.27 23.03
CA GLN A 294 -16.64 0.12 23.52
C GLN A 294 -17.60 0.32 24.71
N LEU A 295 -18.82 -0.22 24.64
CA LEU A 295 -19.78 -0.16 25.74
C LEU A 295 -19.32 -0.92 26.99
N LYS A 296 -18.63 -2.05 26.83
CA LYS A 296 -18.00 -2.78 27.94
C LYS A 296 -16.83 -2.00 28.56
N GLY A 297 -16.09 -1.23 27.77
CA GLY A 297 -15.01 -0.36 28.24
C GLY A 297 -15.52 0.83 29.07
N GLN A 298 -16.67 1.40 28.70
CA GLN A 298 -17.27 2.53 29.44
C GLN A 298 -17.91 2.12 30.77
N LYS A 299 -18.41 0.90 30.91
CA LYS A 299 -18.99 0.39 32.18
C LYS A 299 -17.95 -0.03 33.23
N LYS A 300 -16.66 -0.06 32.89
CA LYS A 300 -15.55 -0.43 33.78
C LYS A 300 -14.78 0.78 34.36
N LYS A 301 -15.15 2.00 33.95
CA LYS A 301 -14.70 3.26 34.56
C LYS A 301 -15.80 3.79 35.48
#